data_AF-A0A915NRM3-F1
#
_entry.id   AF-A0A915NRM3-F1
#
_cell.length_a   1.000
_cell.length_b   1.000
_cell.length_c   1.000
_cell.angle_alpha   90.00
_cell.angle_beta   90.00
_cell.angle_gamma   90.00
#
_symmetry.space_group_name_H-M   'P 1'
#
loop_
_entity.id
_entity.type
_entity.pdbx_description
1 polymer ?
#
loop_
_entity_poly.entity_id
_entity_poly.type
_entity_poly.pdbx_seq_one_letter_code
_entity_poly.pdbx_strand_id
1 'polypeptide(L)'
;LNEAVIESRGLGLNPEQIGCVISSEVLNHDIWIPVRDRNENTVEAILNRFLLVAQSFRQKDISLWGQPFNVTATVVDKNSLPKQQQLPGSGRNKKIATIRNNDYFCLFYALVATLVHSIFDWSSKKFQRYIRSEHGMAKKLREDAMELMDNIGAPLDLDLYNAEDWI
;
A
#
# COMPACT_ATOMS: atom_id res chain seq x y z
N LEU A 1 22.81 12.68 0.79
CA LEU A 1 21.69 13.66 0.82
C LEU A 1 22.04 14.97 0.13
N ASN A 2 23.14 15.65 0.51
CA ASN A 2 23.54 16.91 -0.13
C ASN A 2 23.89 16.75 -1.62
N GLU A 3 24.57 15.67 -2.01
CA GLU A 3 24.92 15.41 -3.42
C GLU A 3 23.68 15.23 -4.31
N ALA A 4 22.71 14.39 -3.90
CA ALA A 4 21.46 14.22 -4.64
C ALA A 4 20.65 15.52 -4.77
N VAL A 5 20.72 16.42 -3.76
CA VAL A 5 20.09 17.75 -3.80
C VAL A 5 20.82 18.69 -4.77
N ILE A 6 22.16 18.64 -4.80
CA ILE A 6 22.98 19.45 -5.70
C ILE A 6 22.78 18.98 -7.15
N GLU A 7 22.78 17.67 -7.39
CA GLU A 7 22.52 17.05 -8.68
C GLU A 7 21.10 17.40 -9.18
N SER A 8 20.08 17.25 -8.32
CA SER A 8 18.70 17.63 -8.66
C SER A 8 18.55 19.11 -9.02
N ARG A 9 19.24 20.00 -8.28
CA ARG A 9 19.26 21.44 -8.61
C ARG A 9 19.97 21.72 -9.93
N GLY A 10 21.02 20.96 -10.26
CA GLY A 10 21.69 21.01 -11.56
C GLY A 10 20.77 20.60 -12.72
N LEU A 11 19.78 19.76 -12.45
CA LEU A 11 18.73 19.34 -13.40
C LEU A 11 17.51 20.27 -13.41
N GLY A 12 17.54 21.38 -12.66
CA GLY A 12 16.43 22.34 -12.58
C GLY A 12 15.24 21.88 -11.72
N LEU A 13 15.41 20.81 -10.93
CA LEU A 13 14.38 20.28 -10.04
C LEU A 13 14.42 21.04 -8.70
N ASN A 14 13.25 21.35 -8.16
CA ASN A 14 13.09 21.87 -6.80
C ASN A 14 12.86 20.72 -5.80
N PRO A 15 13.88 20.31 -5.05
CA PRO A 15 13.83 19.12 -4.19
C PRO A 15 12.99 19.37 -2.92
N GLU A 16 11.66 19.34 -3.07
CA GLU A 16 10.69 19.61 -2.01
C GLU A 16 10.41 18.38 -1.15
N GLN A 17 10.55 17.17 -1.71
CA GLN A 17 10.29 15.93 -0.99
C GLN A 17 11.42 14.91 -1.19
N ILE A 18 11.59 14.03 -0.21
CA ILE A 18 12.62 12.98 -0.21
C ILE A 18 11.96 11.64 0.13
N GLY A 19 12.16 10.66 -0.76
CA GLY A 19 11.93 9.25 -0.49
C GLY A 19 13.25 8.50 -0.36
N CYS A 20 13.19 7.29 0.17
CA CYS A 20 14.36 6.45 0.31
C CYS A 20 14.01 4.99 0.04
N VAL A 21 14.90 4.29 -0.65
CA VAL A 21 14.85 2.83 -0.78
C VAL A 21 16.03 2.26 -0.03
N ILE A 22 15.76 1.26 0.81
CA ILE A 22 16.79 0.51 1.54
C ILE A 22 16.86 -0.89 0.95
N SER A 23 18.02 -1.23 0.41
CA SER A 23 18.31 -2.51 -0.22
C SER A 23 19.47 -3.18 0.49
N SER A 24 19.40 -4.50 0.68
CA SER A 24 20.49 -5.29 1.26
C SER A 24 20.31 -6.75 0.83
N GLU A 25 21.40 -7.51 0.72
CA GLU A 25 21.36 -8.92 0.34
C GLU A 25 20.62 -9.80 1.36
N VAL A 26 20.50 -9.33 2.60
CA VAL A 26 19.74 -10.01 3.67
C VAL A 26 18.24 -9.62 3.68
N LEU A 27 17.82 -8.72 2.78
CA LEU A 27 16.42 -8.37 2.58
C LEU A 27 15.84 -9.19 1.42
N ASN A 28 14.70 -9.84 1.65
CA ASN A 28 13.96 -10.53 0.58
C ASN A 28 13.31 -9.56 -0.42
N HIS A 29 13.14 -8.29 -0.03
CA HIS A 29 12.57 -7.23 -0.85
C HIS A 29 13.09 -5.86 -0.40
N ASP A 30 13.13 -4.92 -1.34
CA ASP A 30 13.49 -3.53 -1.07
C ASP A 30 12.50 -2.86 -0.14
N ILE A 31 13.01 -2.10 0.82
CA ILE A 31 12.18 -1.41 1.80
C ILE A 31 11.98 0.03 1.36
N TRP A 32 10.75 0.33 0.96
CA TRP A 32 10.38 1.66 0.53
C TRP A 32 10.00 2.55 1.72
N ILE A 33 10.74 3.64 1.89
CA ILE A 33 10.41 4.71 2.83
C ILE A 33 9.66 5.79 2.05
N PRO A 34 8.40 6.09 2.44
CA PRO A 34 7.55 6.99 1.69
C PRO A 34 8.14 8.40 1.59
N VAL A 35 7.88 9.01 0.44
CA VAL A 35 8.24 10.40 0.12
C VAL A 35 7.65 11.35 1.16
N ARG A 36 8.50 12.12 1.85
CA ARG A 36 8.09 13.13 2.84
C ARG A 36 8.60 14.50 2.46
N ASP A 37 7.89 15.52 2.92
CA ASP A 37 8.32 16.92 2.82
C ASP A 37 9.68 17.09 3.48
N ARG A 38 10.61 17.70 2.75
CA ARG A 38 11.97 17.94 3.23
C ARG A 38 11.96 19.08 4.24
N ASN A 39 12.10 18.73 5.51
CA ASN A 39 12.34 19.63 6.63
C ASN A 39 13.64 19.28 7.37
N GLU A 40 14.00 20.07 8.38
CA GLU A 40 15.22 19.89 9.18
C GLU A 40 15.33 18.47 9.80
N ASN A 41 14.20 17.82 10.05
CA ASN A 41 14.11 16.51 10.70
C ASN A 41 14.03 15.33 9.72
N THR A 42 14.17 15.57 8.42
CA THR A 42 13.98 14.51 7.40
C THR A 42 15.00 13.38 7.54
N VAL A 43 16.25 13.71 7.85
CA VAL A 43 17.31 12.72 8.08
C VAL A 43 17.00 11.87 9.31
N GLU A 44 16.59 12.51 10.41
CA GLU A 44 16.23 11.82 11.64
C GLU A 44 14.99 10.93 11.46
N ALA A 45 14.00 11.38 10.68
CA ALA A 45 12.82 10.58 10.35
C ALA A 45 13.17 9.33 9.51
N ILE A 46 14.08 9.46 8.54
CA ILE A 46 14.59 8.33 7.74
C ILE A 46 15.37 7.36 8.63
N LEU A 47 16.25 7.88 9.49
CA LEU A 47 17.03 7.08 10.43
C LEU A 47 16.12 6.31 11.40
N ASN A 48 15.14 6.97 12.01
CA ASN A 48 14.16 6.32 12.89
C ASN A 48 13.38 5.22 12.18
N ARG A 49 13.02 5.42 10.91
CA ARG A 49 12.34 4.40 10.11
C ARG A 49 13.25 3.21 9.83
N PHE A 50 14.52 3.46 9.51
CA PHE A 50 15.51 2.40 9.37
C PHE A 50 15.72 1.61 10.67
N LEU A 51 15.80 2.28 11.82
CA LEU A 51 15.94 1.61 13.12
C LEU A 51 14.77 0.67 13.42
N LEU A 52 13.54 1.09 13.12
CA LEU A 52 12.34 0.24 13.28
C LEU A 52 12.40 -1.00 12.38
N VAL A 53 12.80 -0.82 11.13
CA VAL A 53 13.01 -1.91 10.17
C VAL A 53 14.07 -2.88 10.67
N ALA A 54 15.23 -2.37 11.08
CA ALA A 54 16.32 -3.17 11.61
C ALA A 54 15.93 -3.97 12.86
N GLN A 55 15.11 -3.39 13.75
CA GLN A 55 14.57 -4.09 14.91
C GLN A 55 13.61 -5.22 14.52
N SER A 56 12.75 -5.00 13.52
CA SER A 56 11.82 -6.03 13.03
C SER A 56 12.56 -7.23 12.44
N PHE A 57 13.65 -6.99 11.70
CA PHE A 57 14.48 -8.07 11.16
C PHE A 57 15.21 -8.85 12.25
N ARG A 58 15.72 -8.17 13.29
CA ARG A 58 16.37 -8.83 14.43
C ARG A 58 15.46 -9.84 15.14
N GLN A 59 14.13 -9.65 15.11
CA GLN A 59 13.15 -10.61 15.64
C GLN A 59 13.01 -11.88 14.81
N LYS A 60 13.50 -11.89 13.56
CA LYS A 60 13.50 -13.03 12.63
C LYS A 60 14.86 -13.74 12.57
N ASP A 61 15.69 -13.60 13.60
CA ASP A 61 17.08 -14.12 13.66
C ASP A 61 18.04 -13.59 12.56
N ILE A 62 17.65 -12.54 11.83
CA ILE A 62 18.48 -11.89 10.79
C ILE A 62 18.77 -10.45 11.22
N SER A 63 20.03 -10.08 11.35
CA SER A 63 20.41 -8.71 11.72
C SER A 63 20.80 -7.89 10.49
N LEU A 64 20.10 -6.78 10.26
CA LEU A 64 20.55 -5.74 9.32
C LEU A 64 21.79 -4.97 9.83
N TRP A 65 22.08 -5.06 11.14
CA TRP A 65 23.25 -4.43 11.74
C TRP A 65 24.52 -5.23 11.40
N GLY A 66 25.54 -4.53 10.88
CA GLY A 66 26.83 -5.11 10.53
C GLY A 66 26.91 -5.71 9.12
N GLN A 67 25.79 -5.74 8.38
CA GLN A 67 25.73 -6.16 6.99
C GLN A 67 25.74 -4.93 6.06
N PRO A 68 26.33 -5.03 4.86
CA PRO A 68 26.25 -3.96 3.88
C PRO A 68 24.80 -3.72 3.45
N PHE A 69 24.40 -2.46 3.40
CA PHE A 69 23.11 -2.03 2.87
C PHE A 69 23.29 -0.77 2.04
N ASN A 70 22.46 -0.63 1.01
CA ASN A 70 22.41 0.52 0.13
C ASN A 70 21.20 1.36 0.47
N VAL A 71 21.42 2.68 0.56
CA VAL A 71 20.37 3.68 0.81
C VAL A 71 20.31 4.58 -0.41
N THR A 72 19.31 4.35 -1.26
CA THR A 72 19.09 5.17 -2.45
C THR A 72 18.09 6.25 -2.10
N ALA A 73 18.57 7.49 -1.97
CA ALA A 73 17.72 8.64 -1.71
C ALA A 73 17.20 9.21 -3.02
N THR A 74 15.88 9.19 -3.21
CA THR A 74 15.23 9.79 -4.38
C THR A 74 14.66 11.14 -3.97
N VAL A 75 15.13 12.17 -4.65
CA VAL A 75 14.67 13.53 -4.43
C VAL A 75 13.63 13.87 -5.47
N VAL A 76 12.50 14.41 -5.00
CA VAL A 76 11.31 14.57 -5.82
C VAL A 76 10.91 16.04 -5.82
N ASP A 77 10.75 16.60 -7.03
CA ASP A 77 10.16 17.91 -7.21
C ASP A 77 8.66 17.77 -7.43
N LYS A 78 7.91 18.33 -6.48
CA LYS A 78 6.45 18.31 -6.44
C LYS A 78 5.83 18.94 -7.69
N ASN A 79 6.53 19.87 -8.33
CA ASN A 79 6.08 20.58 -9.51
C ASN A 79 6.44 19.86 -10.81
N SER A 80 7.45 18.97 -10.78
CA SER A 80 7.92 18.20 -11.94
C SER A 80 7.42 16.76 -11.96
N LEU A 81 6.92 16.25 -10.83
CA LEU A 81 6.14 15.01 -10.82
C LEU A 81 5.00 15.18 -11.83
N PRO A 82 4.75 14.21 -12.73
CA PRO A 82 3.44 14.14 -13.34
C PRO A 82 2.50 14.10 -12.15
N LYS A 83 1.71 15.17 -11.95
CA LYS A 83 0.63 15.19 -10.95
C LYS A 83 0.01 13.83 -11.13
N GLN A 84 0.11 12.95 -10.13
CA GLN A 84 -0.61 11.68 -10.16
C GLN A 84 -1.95 12.06 -10.75
N GLN A 85 -2.40 11.40 -11.81
CA GLN A 85 -3.79 11.48 -12.19
C GLN A 85 -4.51 11.21 -10.88
N GLN A 86 -4.95 12.27 -10.22
CA GLN A 86 -5.57 12.17 -8.92
C GLN A 86 -6.77 11.35 -9.29
N LEU A 87 -6.79 10.10 -8.85
CA LEU A 87 -7.96 9.24 -9.01
C LEU A 87 -9.16 10.12 -8.73
N PRO A 88 -10.00 10.42 -9.73
CA PRO A 88 -10.91 11.55 -9.66
C PRO A 88 -11.69 11.43 -8.36
N GLY A 89 -11.57 12.45 -7.52
CA GLY A 89 -12.27 12.54 -6.24
C GLY A 89 -11.41 12.29 -5.01
N SER A 90 -10.68 13.31 -4.57
CA SER A 90 -10.58 13.64 -3.14
C SER A 90 -11.54 14.79 -2.79
N GLY A 91 -12.69 14.85 -3.47
CA GLY A 91 -13.80 15.72 -3.13
C GLY A 91 -14.81 14.92 -2.31
N ARG A 92 -14.92 15.23 -1.02
CA ARG A 92 -16.03 15.09 -0.03
C ARG A 92 -17.24 14.13 -0.22
N ASN A 93 -17.23 13.19 -1.18
CA ASN A 93 -18.34 12.29 -1.51
C ASN A 93 -17.89 10.89 -1.96
N LYS A 94 -16.61 10.50 -1.79
CA LYS A 94 -16.26 9.08 -1.89
C LYS A 94 -16.84 8.38 -0.66
N LYS A 95 -17.98 7.72 -0.86
CA LYS A 95 -18.58 6.83 0.13
C LYS A 95 -17.61 5.67 0.33
N ILE A 96 -16.74 5.79 1.34
CA ILE A 96 -15.94 4.67 1.82
C ILE A 96 -16.94 3.60 2.27
N ALA A 97 -16.93 2.47 1.57
CA ALA A 97 -17.74 1.33 1.96
C ALA A 97 -16.96 0.56 3.02
N THR A 98 -17.41 0.64 4.27
CA THR A 98 -16.85 -0.19 5.34
C THR A 98 -17.31 -1.63 5.15
N ILE A 99 -16.37 -2.52 4.83
CA ILE A 99 -16.60 -3.97 4.77
C ILE A 99 -16.32 -4.53 6.17
N ARG A 100 -17.24 -5.34 6.70
CA ARG A 100 -17.00 -6.10 7.94
C ARG A 100 -16.16 -7.33 7.57
N ASN A 101 -14.91 -7.33 8.00
CA ASN A 101 -13.98 -8.42 7.78
C ASN A 101 -13.68 -9.14 9.11
N ASN A 102 -14.48 -10.15 9.42
CA ASN A 102 -14.30 -10.98 10.62
C ASN A 102 -13.46 -12.25 10.34
N ASP A 103 -13.01 -12.40 9.09
CA ASP A 103 -12.13 -13.46 8.59
C ASP A 103 -10.91 -12.82 7.90
N TYR A 104 -10.03 -13.62 7.32
CA TYR A 104 -8.77 -13.14 6.72
C TYR A 104 -8.92 -12.79 5.22
N PHE A 105 -10.14 -12.68 4.69
CA PHE A 105 -10.42 -12.55 3.25
C PHE A 105 -10.55 -11.10 2.75
N CYS A 106 -9.91 -10.14 3.43
CA CYS A 106 -10.07 -8.71 3.13
C CYS A 106 -9.76 -8.35 1.66
N LEU A 107 -8.73 -8.97 1.09
CA LEU A 107 -8.32 -8.79 -0.31
C LEU A 107 -9.44 -9.22 -1.27
N PHE A 108 -10.00 -10.41 -1.08
CA PHE A 108 -11.05 -10.95 -1.92
C PHE A 108 -12.36 -10.19 -1.79
N TYR A 109 -12.70 -9.71 -0.58
CA TYR A 109 -13.84 -8.81 -0.41
C TYR A 109 -13.67 -7.51 -1.19
N ALA A 110 -12.47 -6.92 -1.21
CA ALA A 110 -12.21 -5.70 -1.96
C ALA A 110 -12.31 -5.95 -3.48
N LEU A 111 -11.79 -7.08 -3.96
CA LEU A 111 -11.85 -7.47 -5.37
C LEU A 111 -13.30 -7.70 -5.82
N VAL A 112 -14.05 -8.54 -5.10
CA VAL A 112 -15.46 -8.82 -5.42
C VAL A 112 -16.31 -7.56 -5.32
N ALA A 113 -16.14 -6.74 -4.28
CA ALA A 113 -16.86 -5.48 -4.16
C ALA A 113 -16.60 -4.54 -5.34
N THR A 114 -15.35 -4.51 -5.82
CA THR A 114 -14.95 -3.70 -6.99
C THR A 114 -15.58 -4.26 -8.27
N LEU A 115 -15.46 -5.56 -8.51
CA LEU A 115 -16.05 -6.24 -9.66
C LEU A 115 -17.57 -6.03 -9.70
N VAL A 116 -18.25 -6.25 -8.57
CA VAL A 116 -19.70 -6.08 -8.47
C VAL A 116 -20.11 -4.64 -8.73
N HIS A 117 -19.35 -3.67 -8.22
CA HIS A 117 -19.62 -2.25 -8.47
C HIS A 117 -19.40 -1.84 -9.92
N SER A 118 -18.39 -2.42 -10.58
CA SER A 118 -18.03 -2.10 -11.97
C SER A 118 -18.92 -2.80 -13.00
N ILE A 119 -19.35 -4.04 -12.72
CA ILE A 119 -20.10 -4.87 -13.66
C ILE A 119 -21.61 -4.65 -13.49
N PHE A 120 -22.09 -4.58 -12.25
CA PHE A 120 -23.50 -4.46 -12.00
C PHE A 120 -23.89 -3.00 -11.79
N ASP A 121 -24.86 -2.52 -12.57
CA ASP A 121 -25.46 -1.19 -12.41
C ASP A 121 -26.45 -1.16 -11.22
N TRP A 122 -25.95 -1.55 -10.05
CA TRP A 122 -26.74 -1.56 -8.83
C TRP A 122 -26.87 -0.16 -8.26
N SER A 123 -28.08 0.18 -7.82
CA SER A 123 -28.27 1.40 -7.03
C SER A 123 -27.36 1.40 -5.79
N SER A 124 -26.89 2.59 -5.39
CA SER A 124 -26.09 2.79 -4.18
C SER A 124 -26.68 2.10 -2.94
N LYS A 125 -28.02 2.07 -2.80
CA LYS A 125 -28.69 1.40 -1.67
C LYS A 125 -28.54 -0.12 -1.73
N LYS A 126 -28.68 -0.72 -2.92
CA LYS A 126 -28.52 -2.17 -3.11
C LYS A 126 -27.07 -2.60 -2.88
N PHE A 127 -26.12 -1.84 -3.41
CA PHE A 127 -24.69 -2.08 -3.18
C PHE A 127 -24.32 -1.97 -1.69
N GLN A 128 -24.79 -0.95 -0.98
CA GLN A 128 -24.55 -0.84 0.46
C GLN A 128 -25.15 -2.00 1.26
N ARG A 129 -26.36 -2.46 0.90
CA ARG A 129 -26.96 -3.65 1.53
C ARG A 129 -26.12 -4.90 1.29
N TYR A 130 -25.59 -5.07 0.08
CA TYR A 130 -24.69 -6.17 -0.25
C TYR A 130 -23.40 -6.13 0.58
N ILE A 131 -22.70 -4.99 0.60
CA ILE A 131 -21.46 -4.82 1.37
C ILE A 131 -21.68 -5.02 2.88
N ARG A 132 -22.82 -4.56 3.40
CA ARG A 132 -23.16 -4.67 4.83
C ARG A 132 -23.82 -5.99 5.22
N SER A 133 -24.04 -6.90 4.26
CA SER A 133 -24.80 -8.15 4.47
C SER A 133 -26.19 -7.91 5.08
N GLU A 134 -26.91 -6.90 4.61
CA GLU A 134 -28.24 -6.51 5.09
C GLU A 134 -29.37 -7.02 4.18
N HIS A 135 -30.56 -7.27 4.75
CA HIS A 135 -31.86 -7.43 4.06
C HIS A 135 -31.82 -8.32 2.79
N GLY A 136 -31.85 -9.65 2.97
CA GLY A 136 -31.90 -10.61 1.86
C GLY A 136 -30.58 -10.82 1.12
N MET A 137 -29.52 -10.09 1.49
CA MET A 137 -28.15 -10.22 0.95
C MET A 137 -27.16 -10.65 2.05
N ALA A 138 -27.65 -11.27 3.13
CA ALA A 138 -26.80 -11.72 4.22
C ALA A 138 -25.77 -12.74 3.71
N LYS A 139 -24.49 -12.54 4.05
CA LYS A 139 -23.36 -13.40 3.65
C LYS A 139 -23.07 -13.46 2.15
N LYS A 140 -23.83 -12.78 1.28
CA LYS A 140 -23.65 -12.89 -0.17
C LYS A 140 -22.27 -12.42 -0.64
N LEU A 141 -21.78 -11.29 -0.09
CA LEU A 141 -20.40 -10.83 -0.35
C LEU A 141 -19.36 -11.89 0.05
N ARG A 142 -19.61 -12.63 1.13
CA ARG A 142 -18.72 -13.68 1.58
C ARG A 142 -18.76 -14.92 0.69
N GLU A 143 -19.95 -15.34 0.28
CA GLU A 143 -20.12 -16.44 -0.66
C GLU A 143 -19.43 -16.15 -1.99
N ASP A 144 -19.64 -14.94 -2.54
CA ASP A 144 -19.02 -14.53 -3.80
C ASP A 144 -17.48 -14.44 -3.69
N ALA A 145 -16.96 -14.02 -2.53
CA ALA A 145 -15.51 -14.04 -2.28
C ALA A 145 -14.94 -15.45 -2.14
N MET A 146 -15.66 -16.36 -1.49
CA MET A 146 -15.26 -17.77 -1.41
C MET A 146 -15.29 -18.44 -2.79
N GLU A 147 -16.28 -18.14 -3.62
CA GLU A 147 -16.36 -18.61 -5.00
C GLU A 147 -15.19 -18.08 -5.84
N LEU A 148 -14.83 -16.80 -5.69
CA LEU A 148 -13.64 -16.25 -6.33
C LEU A 148 -12.37 -16.98 -5.89
N MET A 149 -12.21 -17.21 -4.59
CA MET A 149 -11.07 -17.92 -4.02
C MET A 149 -10.97 -19.36 -4.55
N ASP A 150 -12.09 -20.09 -4.62
CA ASP A 150 -12.13 -21.45 -5.15
C ASP A 150 -11.73 -21.48 -6.64
N ASN A 151 -12.27 -20.54 -7.44
CA ASN A 151 -11.98 -20.45 -8.88
C ASN A 151 -10.51 -20.19 -9.20
N ILE A 152 -9.79 -19.46 -8.33
CA ILE A 152 -8.36 -19.17 -8.51
C ILE A 152 -7.46 -20.15 -7.74
N GLY A 153 -8.04 -21.12 -7.01
CA GLY A 153 -7.30 -22.08 -6.20
C GLY A 153 -6.63 -21.48 -4.96
N ALA A 154 -7.22 -20.42 -4.37
CA ALA A 154 -6.70 -19.81 -3.16
C ALA A 154 -6.97 -20.69 -1.92
N PRO A 155 -5.93 -21.06 -1.15
CA PRO A 155 -6.10 -21.85 0.07
C PRO A 155 -6.85 -21.03 1.13
N LEU A 156 -7.84 -21.63 1.81
CA LEU A 156 -8.75 -20.92 2.73
C LEU A 156 -8.19 -20.73 4.16
N ASP A 157 -7.09 -21.40 4.47
CA ASP A 157 -6.48 -21.53 5.80
C ASP A 157 -5.29 -20.59 6.03
N LEU A 158 -5.09 -19.61 5.15
CA LEU A 158 -4.07 -18.58 5.35
C LEU A 158 -4.54 -17.50 6.31
N ASP A 159 -3.63 -17.11 7.21
CA ASP A 159 -3.82 -15.99 8.13
C ASP A 159 -3.85 -14.63 7.40
N LEU A 160 -3.23 -14.56 6.22
CA LEU A 160 -3.02 -13.34 5.43
C LEU A 160 -2.91 -13.68 3.94
N TYR A 161 -3.48 -12.83 3.07
CA TYR A 161 -3.32 -12.94 1.60
C TYR A 161 -2.58 -11.71 1.09
N ASN A 162 -1.45 -11.93 0.41
CA ASN A 162 -0.68 -10.86 -0.21
C ASN A 162 -1.26 -10.52 -1.59
N ALA A 163 -1.40 -9.23 -1.89
CA ALA A 163 -1.93 -8.80 -3.18
C ALA A 163 -1.05 -9.25 -4.36
N GLU A 164 0.27 -9.35 -4.16
CA GLU A 164 1.23 -9.75 -5.20
C GLU A 164 1.03 -11.20 -5.69
N ASP A 165 0.44 -12.06 -4.86
CA ASP A 165 0.24 -13.48 -5.17
C ASP A 165 -1.12 -13.75 -5.84
N TRP A 166 -2.08 -12.81 -5.73
CA TRP A 166 -3.50 -13.06 -6.04
C TRP A 166 -4.20 -11.99 -6.91
N ILE A 167 -3.49 -10.92 -7.30
CA ILE A 167 -3.96 -9.88 -8.25
C ILE A 167 -3.06 -9.88 -9.48
#